data_AF-A0A956F8V7-F1
#
_entry.id   AF-A0A956F8V7-F1
#
_cell.length_a   1.000
_cell.length_b   1.000
_cell.length_c   1.000
_cell.angle_alpha   90.00
_cell.angle_beta   90.00
_cell.angle_gamma   90.00
#
_symmetry.space_group_name_H-M   'P 1'
#
loop_
_entity.id
_entity.type
_entity.pdbx_description
1 polymer ?
#
loop_
_entity_poly.entity_id
_entity_poly.type
_entity_poly.pdbx_seq_one_letter_code
_entity_poly.pdbx_strand_id
1 'polypeptide(L)'
;MARAKPEPEGGPTVEYHEPELAELGHACLEVVRGVPFGKPLLLSAGSLLVGRDETAEIRLDVSGVSRKHARLTVEAGTQVRLTDLGSRNGTFVNAQRIESVPLREGDELRFGPAVLRLRFIGRDAPPPPAPAPSRPPELSVREFEVACLVAEGLTNAEVGKRLFISPATVGRHLSNVYERLGIHSRAALTRYISDPSSRDR
;
A
#
# COMPACT_ATOMS: atom_id res chain seq x y z
N MET A 1 20.04 11.35 68.46
CA MET A 1 19.23 10.44 67.63
C MET A 1 18.49 11.27 66.59
N ALA A 2 18.60 10.86 65.31
CA ALA A 2 17.79 11.17 64.14
C ALA A 2 17.29 12.63 63.86
N ARG A 3 18.02 13.27 62.93
CA ARG A 3 17.64 14.10 61.76
C ARG A 3 16.40 15.03 61.80
N ALA A 4 16.69 16.30 61.48
CA ALA A 4 15.79 17.28 60.90
C ALA A 4 15.79 17.25 59.35
N LYS A 5 14.80 17.96 58.76
CA LYS A 5 14.58 18.41 57.37
C LYS A 5 13.79 17.48 56.41
N PRO A 6 13.11 18.04 55.40
CA PRO A 6 12.16 19.16 55.41
C PRO A 6 10.93 18.86 54.50
N GLU A 7 9.98 19.79 54.41
CA GLU A 7 8.95 19.82 53.37
C GLU A 7 9.59 19.78 51.96
N PRO A 8 9.03 19.05 50.97
CA PRO A 8 9.42 19.28 49.60
C PRO A 8 8.75 20.58 49.12
N GLU A 9 9.56 21.64 49.14
CA GLU A 9 9.36 22.85 48.34
C GLU A 9 9.07 22.49 46.88
N GLY A 10 8.24 23.32 46.24
CA GLY A 10 7.78 23.15 44.87
C GLY A 10 8.88 22.76 43.90
N GLY A 11 8.88 21.49 43.49
CA GLY A 11 9.41 21.12 42.20
C GLY A 11 8.54 21.79 41.13
N PRO A 12 9.11 22.18 39.97
CA PRO A 12 8.29 22.70 38.89
C PRO A 12 7.20 21.66 38.63
N THR A 13 5.94 22.09 38.68
CA THR A 13 4.88 21.43 37.92
C THR A 13 5.38 21.51 36.49
N VAL A 14 6.13 20.49 36.07
CA VAL A 14 6.25 20.18 34.66
C VAL A 14 4.82 19.81 34.30
N GLU A 15 4.06 20.83 33.92
CA GLU A 15 3.01 20.65 32.94
C GLU A 15 3.68 19.83 31.85
N TYR A 16 3.37 18.53 31.84
CA TYR A 16 3.57 17.72 30.67
C TYR A 16 2.65 18.36 29.63
N HIS A 17 3.15 19.40 28.97
CA HIS A 17 2.75 19.69 27.62
C HIS A 17 3.11 18.42 26.87
N GLU A 18 2.15 17.50 26.76
CA GLU A 18 2.13 16.47 25.73
C GLU A 18 2.38 17.25 24.42
N PRO A 19 3.60 17.26 23.87
CA PRO A 19 3.80 17.92 22.61
C PRO A 19 3.12 17.01 21.60
N GLU A 20 1.99 17.47 21.08
CA GLU A 20 1.51 17.19 19.72
C GLU A 20 1.93 15.82 19.15
N LEU A 21 1.43 14.75 19.77
CA LEU A 21 1.43 13.39 19.18
C LEU A 21 0.65 13.32 17.85
N ALA A 22 0.08 14.44 17.38
CA ALA A 22 -0.53 14.62 16.07
C ALA A 22 0.50 14.95 14.97
N GLU A 23 1.73 15.36 15.30
CA GLU A 23 2.73 15.79 14.31
C GLU A 23 3.85 14.76 14.06
N LEU A 24 4.04 13.78 14.95
CA LEU A 24 4.97 12.67 14.75
C LEU A 24 4.29 11.43 14.16
N GLY A 25 4.35 11.35 12.84
CA GLY A 25 4.27 10.14 12.00
C GLY A 25 3.38 9.00 12.47
N HIS A 26 2.11 9.07 12.08
CA HIS A 26 1.16 7.96 12.17
C HIS A 26 1.55 6.74 11.33
N ALA A 27 2.59 6.83 10.49
CA ALA A 27 3.06 5.76 9.63
C ALA A 27 4.59 5.60 9.69
N CYS A 28 5.06 4.37 9.50
CA CYS A 28 6.47 4.06 9.35
C CYS A 28 6.71 3.08 8.20
N LEU A 29 7.92 3.11 7.63
CA LEU A 29 8.40 2.09 6.71
C LEU A 29 9.37 1.15 7.41
N GLU A 30 9.04 -0.13 7.42
CA GLU A 30 9.92 -1.21 7.83
C GLU A 30 10.76 -1.65 6.62
N VAL A 31 12.08 -1.60 6.72
CA VAL A 31 12.94 -2.11 5.65
C VAL A 31 13.01 -3.63 5.74
N VAL A 32 12.34 -4.30 4.80
CA VAL A 32 12.29 -5.78 4.71
C VAL A 32 13.55 -6.30 4.02
N ARG A 33 14.03 -5.60 2.98
CA ARG A 33 15.29 -5.88 2.28
C ARG A 33 15.93 -4.58 1.80
N GLY A 34 17.25 -4.44 1.95
CA GLY A 34 18.00 -3.24 1.57
C GLY A 34 18.51 -2.46 2.78
N VAL A 35 19.25 -1.38 2.53
CA VAL A 35 19.83 -0.53 3.59
C VAL A 35 19.13 0.84 3.60
N PRO A 36 18.87 1.43 4.77
CA PRO A 36 19.29 0.99 6.11
C PRO A 36 18.41 -0.14 6.71
N PHE A 37 19.03 -1.11 7.39
CA PHE A 37 18.32 -2.15 8.14
C PHE A 37 18.18 -1.76 9.63
N GLY A 38 17.07 -2.13 10.27
CA GLY A 38 16.99 -2.19 11.74
C GLY A 38 16.32 -1.01 12.47
N LYS A 39 16.00 0.11 11.80
CA LYS A 39 15.18 1.18 12.41
C LYS A 39 13.98 1.51 11.51
N PRO A 40 12.75 1.49 12.03
CA PRO A 40 11.59 1.93 11.25
C PRO A 40 11.75 3.39 10.86
N LEU A 41 11.57 3.69 9.58
CA LEU A 41 11.63 5.03 9.04
C LEU A 41 10.29 5.71 9.33
N LEU A 42 10.24 6.58 10.34
CA LEU A 42 9.04 7.34 10.68
C LEU A 42 8.73 8.33 9.55
N LEU A 43 7.47 8.36 9.13
CA LEU A 43 7.02 9.21 8.05
C LEU A 43 6.36 10.46 8.64
N SER A 44 6.99 11.62 8.48
CA SER A 44 6.36 12.89 8.80
C SER A 44 5.27 13.23 7.76
N ALA A 45 4.26 14.01 8.18
CA ALA A 45 3.31 14.60 7.24
C ALA A 45 4.06 15.44 6.19
N GLY A 46 3.57 15.43 4.95
CA GLY A 46 4.17 16.15 3.83
C GLY A 46 4.68 15.25 2.71
N SER A 47 5.57 15.80 1.89
CA SER A 47 6.10 15.13 0.69
C SER A 47 7.54 14.68 0.93
N LEU A 48 7.74 13.38 1.07
CA LEU A 48 9.04 12.75 1.28
C LEU A 48 9.58 12.19 -0.04
N LEU A 49 10.79 12.56 -0.40
CA LEU A 49 11.48 12.01 -1.57
C LEU A 49 12.11 10.67 -1.22
N VAL A 50 11.81 9.65 -2.01
CA VAL A 50 12.46 8.34 -1.98
C VAL A 50 13.48 8.28 -3.10
N GLY A 51 14.72 7.93 -2.77
CA GLY A 51 15.76 7.87 -3.79
C GLY A 51 17.14 7.52 -3.26
N ARG A 52 18.08 7.36 -4.19
CA ARG A 52 19.48 7.04 -3.89
C ARG A 52 20.31 8.28 -3.55
N ASP A 53 19.81 9.45 -3.94
CA ASP A 53 20.51 10.73 -3.76
C ASP A 53 20.55 11.14 -2.29
N GLU A 54 21.54 11.95 -1.92
CA GLU A 54 21.66 12.48 -0.56
C GLU A 54 20.55 13.48 -0.20
N THR A 55 19.91 14.07 -1.21
CA THR A 55 18.76 14.97 -1.04
C THR A 55 17.44 14.24 -0.74
N ALA A 56 17.42 12.91 -0.77
CA ALA A 56 16.23 12.13 -0.46
C ALA A 56 16.04 11.96 1.05
N GLU A 57 14.86 12.30 1.57
CA GLU A 57 14.50 12.06 2.97
C GLU A 57 14.45 10.56 3.29
N ILE A 58 13.96 9.75 2.35
CA ILE A 58 14.02 8.29 2.40
C ILE A 58 15.14 7.84 1.47
N ARG A 59 16.36 7.87 2.01
CA ARG A 59 17.55 7.50 1.26
C ARG A 59 17.72 5.97 1.20
N LEU A 60 17.67 5.45 -0.02
CA LEU A 60 17.93 4.05 -0.35
C LEU A 60 19.19 3.97 -1.22
N ASP A 61 20.36 3.90 -0.58
CA ASP A 61 21.66 3.95 -1.26
C ASP A 61 22.05 2.59 -1.87
N VAL A 62 21.27 2.14 -2.86
CA VAL A 62 21.48 0.84 -3.51
C VAL A 62 21.36 0.95 -5.03
N SER A 63 22.20 0.17 -5.72
CA SER A 63 22.16 0.05 -7.18
C SER A 63 20.78 -0.42 -7.65
N GLY A 64 20.22 0.29 -8.63
CA GLY A 64 18.88 0.03 -9.13
C GLY A 64 17.79 0.94 -8.56
N VAL A 65 18.14 1.83 -7.62
CA VAL A 65 17.31 2.95 -7.20
C VAL A 65 17.80 4.23 -7.91
N SER A 66 16.89 4.96 -8.57
CA SER A 66 17.15 6.29 -9.14
C SER A 66 17.46 7.33 -8.06
N ARG A 67 18.21 8.38 -8.41
CA ARG A 67 18.51 9.52 -7.51
C ARG A 67 17.25 10.13 -6.90
N LYS A 68 16.28 10.49 -7.75
CA LYS A 68 14.91 10.86 -7.39
C LYS A 68 14.00 9.77 -7.95
N HIS A 69 13.63 8.80 -7.11
CA HIS A 69 12.97 7.57 -7.60
C HIS A 69 11.45 7.70 -7.52
N ALA A 70 10.95 8.02 -6.34
CA ALA A 70 9.53 8.11 -6.06
C ALA A 70 9.29 9.19 -5.01
N ARG A 71 8.05 9.62 -4.90
CA ARG A 71 7.59 10.53 -3.86
C ARG A 71 6.53 9.84 -3.03
N LEU A 72 6.69 9.92 -1.72
CA LEU A 72 5.73 9.47 -0.74
C LEU A 72 5.10 10.70 -0.11
N THR A 73 3.81 10.90 -0.36
CA THR A 73 3.04 11.99 0.25
C THR A 73 2.23 11.42 1.40
N VAL A 74 2.40 12.00 2.58
CA VAL A 74 1.60 11.72 3.78
C VAL A 74 0.71 12.94 4.03
N GLU A 75 -0.59 12.79 3.83
CA GLU A 75 -1.55 13.83 4.17
C GLU A 75 -1.93 13.71 5.66
N ALA A 76 -2.38 14.82 6.27
CA ALA A 76 -2.79 14.83 7.68
C ALA A 76 -3.82 13.71 7.96
N GLY A 77 -3.47 12.76 8.84
CA GLY A 77 -4.19 11.50 9.06
C GLY A 77 -3.38 10.26 8.69
N THR A 78 -4.02 9.24 8.08
CA THR A 78 -3.40 7.96 7.66
C THR A 78 -3.28 7.81 6.13
N GLN A 79 -3.61 8.84 5.36
CA GLN A 79 -3.59 8.74 3.90
C GLN A 79 -2.16 8.90 3.38
N VAL A 80 -1.59 7.79 2.93
CA VAL A 80 -0.26 7.75 2.31
C VAL A 80 -0.41 7.47 0.83
N ARG A 81 0.31 8.20 -0.02
CA ARG A 81 0.35 7.99 -1.47
C ARG A 81 1.78 7.83 -1.94
N LEU A 82 2.00 6.85 -2.81
CA LEU A 82 3.27 6.66 -3.52
C LEU A 82 3.12 7.06 -4.98
N THR A 83 4.07 7.82 -5.49
CA THR A 83 4.12 8.26 -6.89
C THR A 83 5.52 8.03 -7.46
N ASP A 84 5.63 7.32 -8.57
CA ASP A 84 6.90 7.17 -9.30
C ASP A 84 7.27 8.48 -9.99
N LEU A 85 8.55 8.88 -9.93
CA LEU A 85 9.03 10.13 -10.53
C LEU A 85 9.77 9.91 -11.86
N GLY A 86 9.39 8.87 -12.61
CA GLY A 86 10.09 8.47 -13.82
C GLY A 86 11.35 7.67 -13.51
N SER A 87 11.27 6.76 -12.55
CA SER A 87 12.42 5.95 -12.17
C SER A 87 12.84 5.00 -13.29
N ARG A 88 14.13 4.68 -13.35
CA ARG A 88 14.68 3.85 -14.43
C ARG A 88 14.16 2.41 -14.40
N ASN A 89 13.98 1.85 -13.20
CA ASN A 89 13.57 0.46 -13.01
C ASN A 89 12.10 0.31 -12.60
N GLY A 90 11.38 1.42 -12.42
CA GLY A 90 10.02 1.45 -11.92
C GLY A 90 9.92 1.32 -10.40
N THR A 91 8.84 1.89 -9.88
CA THR A 91 8.34 1.67 -8.52
C THR A 91 7.29 0.56 -8.52
N PHE A 92 7.31 -0.29 -7.50
CA PHE A 92 6.35 -1.38 -7.36
C PHE A 92 5.68 -1.37 -5.99
N VAL A 93 4.41 -1.77 -5.95
CA VAL A 93 3.64 -2.02 -4.73
C VAL A 93 3.01 -3.41 -4.86
N ASN A 94 3.23 -4.29 -3.88
CA ASN A 94 2.76 -5.69 -3.90
C ASN A 94 3.08 -6.41 -5.23
N ALA A 95 4.33 -6.27 -5.69
CA ALA A 95 4.87 -6.76 -6.96
C ALA A 95 4.28 -6.15 -8.26
N GLN A 96 3.28 -5.28 -8.18
CA GLN A 96 2.73 -4.56 -9.33
C GLN A 96 3.46 -3.23 -9.56
N ARG A 97 3.83 -2.92 -10.80
CA ARG A 97 4.41 -1.61 -11.15
C ARG A 97 3.34 -0.53 -11.08
N ILE A 98 3.68 0.63 -10.54
CA ILE A 98 2.75 1.75 -10.36
C ILE A 98 3.27 3.04 -10.97
N GLU A 99 2.34 3.96 -11.24
CA GLU A 99 2.64 5.37 -11.51
C GLU A 99 2.27 6.23 -10.29
N SER A 100 1.06 6.09 -9.77
CA SER A 100 0.64 6.69 -8.50
C SER A 100 -0.47 5.87 -7.85
N VAL A 101 -0.31 5.50 -6.57
CA VAL A 101 -1.30 4.74 -5.83
C VAL A 101 -1.39 5.19 -4.36
N PRO A 102 -2.58 5.17 -3.74
CA PRO A 102 -2.66 5.19 -2.28
C PRO A 102 -2.07 3.90 -1.71
N LEU A 103 -1.36 4.02 -0.59
CA LEU A 103 -0.80 2.90 0.14
C LEU A 103 -1.66 2.54 1.35
N ARG A 104 -1.63 1.27 1.71
CA ARG A 104 -2.35 0.70 2.86
C ARG A 104 -1.37 0.04 3.82
N GLU A 105 -1.85 -0.18 5.04
CA GLU A 105 -1.06 -0.91 6.03
C GLU A 105 -0.68 -2.29 5.48
N GLY A 106 0.60 -2.64 5.63
CA GLY A 106 1.14 -3.91 5.22
C GLY A 106 1.56 -3.97 3.76
N ASP A 107 1.33 -2.92 2.95
CA ASP A 107 1.78 -2.89 1.56
C ASP A 107 3.31 -3.01 1.46
N GLU A 108 3.77 -3.82 0.51
CA GLU A 108 5.18 -3.99 0.20
C GLU A 108 5.58 -3.07 -0.97
N LEU A 109 6.40 -2.06 -0.68
CA LEU A 109 6.97 -1.13 -1.64
C LEU A 109 8.32 -1.67 -2.11
N ARG A 110 8.57 -1.69 -3.42
CA ARG A 110 9.85 -2.11 -3.98
C ARG A 110 10.43 -1.09 -4.94
N PHE A 111 11.70 -0.76 -4.73
CA PHE A 111 12.50 0.16 -5.53
C PHE A 111 13.82 -0.55 -5.89
N GLY A 112 13.94 -1.06 -7.12
CA GLY A 112 15.08 -1.91 -7.48
C GLY A 112 15.19 -3.12 -6.54
N PRO A 113 16.33 -3.33 -5.84
CA PRO A 113 16.51 -4.40 -4.86
C PRO A 113 15.98 -4.07 -3.46
N ALA A 114 15.63 -2.80 -3.17
CA ALA A 114 15.11 -2.40 -1.88
C ALA A 114 13.62 -2.74 -1.75
N VAL A 115 13.24 -3.32 -0.61
CA VAL A 115 11.87 -3.71 -0.25
C VAL A 115 11.55 -3.12 1.12
N LEU A 116 10.49 -2.32 1.18
CA LEU A 116 10.01 -1.67 2.38
C LEU A 116 8.54 -2.05 2.60
N ARG A 117 8.08 -2.05 3.84
CA ARG A 117 6.70 -2.34 4.20
C ARG A 117 6.10 -1.20 4.98
N LEU A 118 4.91 -0.75 4.59
CA LEU A 118 4.20 0.31 5.31
C LEU A 118 3.52 -0.25 6.57
N ARG A 119 3.65 0.46 7.68
CA ARG A 119 2.92 0.21 8.94
C ARG A 119 2.37 1.52 9.48
N PHE A 120 1.22 1.48 10.13
CA PHE A 120 0.72 2.62 10.89
C PHE A 120 0.99 2.40 12.39
N ILE A 121 1.45 3.45 13.09
CA ILE A 121 1.77 3.40 14.52
C ILE A 121 0.74 4.25 15.28
N GLY A 122 -0.08 3.61 16.12
CA GLY A 122 -0.75 4.25 17.26
C GLY A 122 -1.93 5.19 16.98
N ARG A 123 -3.11 4.63 16.68
CA ARG A 123 -4.40 4.74 17.41
C ARG A 123 -5.49 4.12 16.53
N ASP A 124 -6.50 3.57 17.20
CA ASP A 124 -7.77 3.04 16.68
C ASP A 124 -7.99 3.31 15.19
N ALA A 125 -7.86 2.26 14.38
CA ALA A 125 -8.05 2.38 12.94
C ALA A 125 -9.43 3.02 12.69
N PRO A 126 -9.53 4.16 11.97
CA PRO A 126 -10.82 4.53 11.43
C PRO A 126 -11.33 3.32 10.64
N PRO A 127 -12.59 2.88 10.84
CA PRO A 127 -13.10 1.66 10.24
C PRO A 127 -12.76 1.69 8.75
N PRO A 128 -12.23 0.58 8.20
CA PRO A 128 -11.67 0.57 6.87
C PRO A 128 -12.66 1.24 5.91
N PRO A 129 -12.25 2.25 5.12
CA PRO A 129 -13.11 2.71 4.04
C PRO A 129 -13.44 1.48 3.19
N ALA A 130 -14.74 1.30 2.96
CA ALA A 130 -15.38 0.10 2.44
C ALA A 130 -14.51 -0.66 1.41
N PRO A 131 -14.50 -1.99 1.44
CA PRO A 131 -13.58 -2.80 0.64
C PRO A 131 -13.67 -2.41 -0.84
N ALA A 132 -12.57 -1.88 -1.38
CA ALA A 132 -12.28 -2.00 -2.81
C ALA A 132 -12.45 -3.48 -3.18
N PRO A 133 -13.03 -3.82 -4.34
CA PRO A 133 -13.47 -5.18 -4.64
C PRO A 133 -12.31 -6.16 -4.45
N SER A 134 -12.36 -6.90 -3.35
CA SER A 134 -11.35 -7.88 -2.99
C SER A 134 -11.29 -8.93 -4.09
N ARG A 135 -10.16 -8.95 -4.81
CA ARG A 135 -9.80 -10.04 -5.72
C ARG A 135 -9.93 -11.35 -4.95
N PRO A 136 -10.70 -12.34 -5.45
CA PRO A 136 -10.72 -13.67 -4.85
C PRO A 136 -9.29 -14.22 -4.82
N PRO A 137 -8.81 -14.77 -3.69
CA PRO A 137 -7.44 -15.29 -3.60
C PRO A 137 -7.15 -16.37 -4.66
N GLU A 138 -8.18 -17.03 -5.17
CA GLU A 138 -8.11 -18.08 -6.18
C GLU A 138 -7.82 -17.56 -7.61
N LEU A 139 -8.11 -16.29 -7.89
CA LEU A 139 -7.88 -15.70 -9.21
C LEU A 139 -6.52 -15.02 -9.29
N SER A 140 -5.76 -15.28 -10.35
CA SER A 140 -4.60 -14.47 -10.71
C SER A 140 -5.01 -13.02 -10.95
N VAL A 141 -4.08 -12.07 -10.78
CA VAL A 141 -4.31 -10.64 -11.09
C VAL A 141 -4.90 -10.49 -12.49
N ARG A 142 -4.35 -11.23 -13.46
CA ARG A 142 -4.82 -11.18 -14.85
C ARG A 142 -6.23 -11.74 -15.06
N GLU A 143 -6.54 -12.81 -14.33
CA GLU A 143 -7.84 -13.46 -14.36
C GLU A 143 -8.90 -12.55 -13.72
N PHE A 144 -8.53 -11.83 -12.65
CA PHE A 144 -9.38 -10.84 -12.01
C PHE A 144 -9.64 -9.61 -12.88
N GLU A 145 -8.61 -9.07 -13.56
CA GLU A 145 -8.78 -7.97 -14.52
C GLU A 145 -9.77 -8.32 -15.64
N VAL A 146 -9.61 -9.51 -16.22
CA VAL A 146 -10.53 -10.03 -17.25
C VAL A 146 -11.94 -10.15 -16.67
N ALA A 147 -12.08 -10.69 -15.47
CA ALA A 147 -13.35 -10.92 -14.81
C ALA A 147 -14.11 -9.61 -14.52
N CYS A 148 -13.43 -8.58 -14.00
CA CYS A 148 -14.01 -7.26 -13.75
C CYS A 148 -14.55 -6.62 -15.02
N LEU A 149 -13.75 -6.57 -16.09
CA LEU A 149 -14.17 -5.96 -17.36
C LEU A 149 -15.35 -6.72 -18.00
N VAL A 150 -15.39 -8.05 -17.84
CA VAL A 150 -16.51 -8.86 -18.32
C VAL A 150 -17.77 -8.62 -17.49
N ALA A 151 -17.63 -8.46 -16.17
CA ALA A 151 -18.73 -8.10 -15.28
C ALA A 151 -19.28 -6.69 -15.57
N GLU A 152 -18.44 -5.76 -16.03
CA GLU A 152 -18.83 -4.44 -16.54
C GLU A 152 -19.58 -4.51 -17.90
N GLY A 153 -19.66 -5.68 -18.53
CA GLY A 153 -20.41 -5.91 -19.76
C GLY A 153 -19.57 -5.93 -21.04
N LEU A 154 -18.24 -5.80 -20.96
CA LEU A 154 -17.39 -5.80 -22.15
C LEU A 154 -17.32 -7.16 -22.84
N THR A 155 -17.30 -7.17 -24.17
CA THR A 155 -17.09 -8.38 -24.97
C THR A 155 -15.63 -8.85 -24.91
N ASN A 156 -15.38 -10.13 -25.22
CA ASN A 156 -14.01 -10.66 -25.22
C ASN A 156 -13.06 -9.89 -26.15
N ALA A 157 -13.60 -9.30 -27.23
CA ALA A 157 -12.84 -8.46 -28.15
C ALA A 157 -12.45 -7.11 -27.53
N GLU A 158 -13.36 -6.47 -26.80
CA GLU A 158 -13.11 -5.19 -26.11
C GLU A 158 -12.18 -5.36 -24.92
N VAL A 159 -12.38 -6.43 -24.14
CA VAL A 159 -11.46 -6.82 -23.07
C VAL A 159 -10.07 -7.07 -23.63
N GLY A 160 -9.96 -7.79 -24.75
CA GLY A 160 -8.69 -8.04 -25.42
C GLY A 160 -7.98 -6.76 -25.85
N LYS A 161 -8.71 -5.80 -26.43
CA LYS A 161 -8.17 -4.49 -26.79
C LYS A 161 -7.68 -3.71 -25.56
N ARG A 162 -8.49 -3.67 -24.50
CA ARG A 162 -8.19 -2.89 -23.28
C ARG A 162 -7.03 -3.46 -22.48
N LEU A 163 -6.87 -4.77 -22.53
CA LEU A 163 -5.82 -5.50 -21.83
C LEU A 163 -4.63 -5.87 -22.74
N PHE A 164 -4.61 -5.46 -24.00
CA PHE A 164 -3.58 -5.78 -24.99
C PHE A 164 -3.31 -7.29 -25.17
N ILE A 165 -4.36 -8.11 -25.21
CA ILE A 165 -4.30 -9.56 -25.48
C ILE A 165 -5.32 -10.00 -26.53
N SER A 166 -5.13 -11.20 -27.09
CA SER A 166 -6.06 -11.73 -28.10
C SER A 166 -7.42 -12.07 -27.47
N PRO A 167 -8.54 -11.96 -28.22
CA PRO A 167 -9.87 -12.37 -27.74
C PRO A 167 -9.92 -13.86 -27.33
N ALA A 168 -9.12 -14.71 -27.96
CA ALA A 168 -9.00 -16.13 -27.60
C ALA A 168 -8.30 -16.30 -26.23
N THR A 169 -7.30 -15.47 -25.93
CA THR A 169 -6.63 -15.43 -24.62
C THR A 169 -7.60 -14.99 -23.52
N VAL A 170 -8.48 -14.03 -23.81
CA VAL A 170 -9.58 -13.65 -22.90
C VAL A 170 -10.51 -14.84 -22.63
N GLY A 171 -10.89 -15.57 -23.69
CA GLY A 171 -11.69 -16.80 -23.55
C GLY A 171 -11.02 -17.83 -22.64
N ARG A 172 -9.71 -18.07 -22.80
CA ARG A 172 -8.93 -18.97 -21.93
C ARG A 172 -8.89 -18.49 -20.48
N HIS A 173 -8.68 -17.19 -20.25
CA HIS A 173 -8.72 -16.62 -18.90
C HIS A 173 -10.10 -16.78 -18.27
N LEU A 174 -11.18 -16.60 -19.02
CA LEU A 174 -12.54 -16.82 -18.52
C LEU A 174 -12.81 -18.27 -18.17
N SER A 175 -12.36 -19.23 -18.97
CA SER A 175 -12.46 -20.65 -18.64
C SER A 175 -11.77 -20.97 -17.31
N ASN A 176 -10.54 -20.48 -17.12
CA ASN A 176 -9.85 -20.65 -15.84
C ASN A 176 -10.57 -19.94 -14.68
N VAL A 177 -11.09 -18.73 -14.89
CA VAL A 177 -11.85 -17.98 -13.88
C VAL A 177 -13.09 -18.77 -13.44
N TYR A 178 -13.82 -19.33 -14.40
CA TYR A 178 -15.00 -20.15 -14.17
C TYR A 178 -14.68 -21.40 -13.35
N GLU A 179 -13.65 -22.15 -13.76
CA GLU A 179 -13.20 -23.34 -13.03
C GLU A 179 -12.78 -23.01 -11.60
N ARG A 180 -11.99 -21.93 -11.41
CA ARG A 180 -11.50 -21.57 -10.09
C ARG A 180 -12.58 -21.03 -9.16
N LEU A 181 -13.56 -20.30 -9.69
CA LEU A 181 -14.68 -19.81 -8.89
C LEU A 181 -15.82 -20.83 -8.76
N GLY A 182 -15.72 -22.00 -9.39
CA GLY A 182 -16.81 -23.00 -9.43
C GLY A 182 -18.08 -22.53 -10.14
N ILE A 183 -17.98 -21.48 -10.97
CA ILE A 183 -19.12 -20.90 -11.70
C ILE A 183 -19.03 -21.27 -13.17
N HIS A 184 -20.17 -21.36 -13.84
CA HIS A 184 -20.25 -21.89 -15.21
C HIS A 184 -20.91 -20.90 -16.18
N SER A 185 -21.07 -19.64 -15.80
CA SER A 185 -21.67 -18.63 -16.67
C SER A 185 -21.16 -17.23 -16.41
N ARG A 186 -21.20 -16.42 -17.47
CA ARG A 186 -20.92 -14.98 -17.42
C ARG A 186 -21.87 -14.25 -16.46
N ALA A 187 -23.15 -14.64 -16.43
CA ALA A 187 -24.14 -14.06 -15.52
C ALA A 187 -23.81 -14.36 -14.04
N ALA A 188 -23.36 -15.59 -13.74
CA ALA A 188 -22.88 -15.95 -12.41
C ALA A 188 -21.63 -15.16 -12.02
N LEU A 189 -20.72 -14.91 -12.97
CA LEU A 189 -19.53 -14.09 -12.74
C LEU A 189 -19.88 -12.63 -12.42
N THR A 190 -20.78 -12.03 -13.20
CA THR A 190 -21.27 -10.67 -12.91
C THR A 190 -21.89 -10.59 -11.53
N ARG A 191 -22.74 -11.56 -11.16
CA ARG A 191 -23.36 -11.61 -9.83
C ARG A 191 -22.31 -11.74 -8.72
N TYR A 192 -21.31 -12.59 -8.91
CA TYR A 192 -20.23 -12.82 -7.95
C TYR A 192 -19.35 -11.57 -7.73
N ILE A 193 -19.08 -10.80 -8.78
CA ILE A 193 -18.30 -9.56 -8.67
C ILE A 193 -19.15 -8.45 -8.02
N SER A 194 -20.40 -8.32 -8.41
CA SER A 194 -21.32 -7.28 -7.92
C SER A 194 -21.85 -7.51 -6.51
N ASP A 195 -21.88 -8.76 -6.03
CA ASP A 195 -22.35 -9.11 -4.68
C ASP A 195 -21.17 -9.51 -3.76
N PRO A 196 -20.68 -8.59 -2.91
CA PRO A 196 -19.57 -8.88 -2.00
C PRO A 196 -19.92 -9.93 -0.92
N SER A 197 -21.21 -10.21 -0.68
CA SER A 197 -21.70 -11.20 0.30
C SER A 197 -21.62 -12.64 -0.21
N SER A 198 -21.46 -12.83 -1.52
CA SER A 198 -21.36 -14.15 -2.16
C SER A 198 -19.93 -14.73 -2.14
N ARG A 199 -18.96 -14.05 -1.51
CA ARG A 199 -17.53 -14.39 -1.52
C ARG A 199 -17.06 -15.27 -0.35
N ASP A 200 -17.96 -15.61 0.59
CA ASP A 200 -17.65 -16.25 1.90
C ASP A 200 -18.30 -17.64 2.06
N ARG A 201 -18.62 -18.35 0.97
CA ARG A 201 -19.22 -19.70 1.03
C ARG A 201 -18.34 -20.77 0.43
#